data_AF-A0A3D5NT18-F1
#
_entry.id   AF-A0A3D5NT18-F1
#
_cell.length_a   1.000
_cell.length_b   1.000
_cell.length_c   1.000
_cell.angle_alpha   90.00
_cell.angle_beta   90.00
_cell.angle_gamma   90.00
#
_symmetry.space_group_name_H-M   'P 1'
#
loop_
_entity.id
_entity.type
_entity.pdbx_description
1 polymer ?
#
loop_
_entity_poly.entity_id
_entity_poly.type
_entity_poly.pdbx_seq_one_letter_code
_entity_poly.pdbx_strand_id
1 'polypeptide(L)'
;MNFYNLISVPVIIINFLISMTIIFKNREKPEKSIGWLLIFMLVPFLGLILYFLVGRNWQSKNLKERLSPEMIDFVKTSLEEYVGPHKEMAKMVTMGNGSPMFLYNNVTVYKDGVDKFDALLKDLESAKHHIHMEYYIVKSDEIGTKVFDVLIRKSLEGVKVRFIMDKIGGRTF
;
A
#
# COMPACT_ATOMS: atom_id res chain seq x y z
N MET A 1 -27.43 17.65 42.45
CA MET A 1 -26.69 17.61 41.16
C MET A 1 -27.70 17.80 40.06
N ASN A 2 -27.62 18.89 39.28
CA ASN A 2 -28.63 19.17 38.24
C ASN A 2 -28.62 18.07 37.17
N PHE A 3 -29.79 17.64 36.71
CA PHE A 3 -29.96 16.62 35.66
C PHE A 3 -29.11 16.94 34.40
N TYR A 4 -28.99 18.23 34.08
CA TYR A 4 -28.11 18.72 33.03
C TYR A 4 -26.63 18.34 33.25
N ASN A 5 -26.10 18.53 34.46
CA ASN A 5 -24.71 18.20 34.80
C ASN A 5 -24.47 16.70 34.82
N LEU A 6 -25.49 15.91 35.16
CA LEU A 6 -25.42 14.45 35.14
C LEU A 6 -25.18 13.90 33.73
N ILE A 7 -25.66 14.61 32.69
CA ILE A 7 -25.58 14.18 31.28
C ILE A 7 -24.42 14.86 30.55
N SER A 8 -24.20 16.16 30.77
CA SER A 8 -23.20 16.93 30.01
C SER A 8 -21.76 16.55 30.36
N VAL A 9 -21.46 16.26 31.63
CA VAL A 9 -20.11 15.91 32.08
C VAL A 9 -19.61 14.60 31.46
N PRO A 10 -20.37 13.47 31.48
CA PRO A 10 -19.97 12.26 30.79
C PRO A 10 -19.73 12.44 29.29
N VAL A 11 -20.59 13.22 28.62
CA VAL A 11 -20.46 13.45 27.16
C VAL A 11 -19.17 14.20 26.83
N ILE A 12 -18.80 15.22 27.62
CA ILE A 12 -17.54 15.95 27.43
C ILE A 12 -16.34 15.01 27.64
N ILE A 13 -16.38 14.16 28.68
CA ILE A 13 -15.32 13.18 28.95
C ILE A 13 -15.19 12.19 27.79
N ILE A 14 -16.30 11.66 27.29
CA ILE A 14 -16.31 10.73 26.14
C ILE A 14 -15.76 11.41 24.89
N ASN A 15 -16.18 12.64 24.59
CA ASN A 15 -15.67 13.39 23.44
C ASN A 15 -14.17 13.67 23.56
N PHE A 16 -13.67 13.97 24.76
CA PHE A 16 -12.24 14.15 25.00
C PHE A 16 -11.45 12.86 24.75
N LEU A 17 -11.92 11.72 25.28
CA LEU A 17 -11.27 10.42 25.07
C LEU A 17 -11.26 10.00 23.59
N ILE A 18 -12.34 10.26 22.86
CA ILE A 18 -12.43 9.96 21.43
C ILE A 18 -11.55 10.90 20.62
N SER A 19 -11.54 12.18 20.94
CA SER A 19 -10.64 13.18 20.35
C SER A 19 -9.17 12.77 20.50
N MET A 20 -8.77 12.36 21.70
CA MET A 20 -7.44 11.82 21.96
C MET A 20 -7.18 10.59 21.10
N THR A 21 -8.09 9.63 21.08
CA THR A 21 -7.96 8.41 20.26
C THR A 21 -7.78 8.72 18.77
N ILE A 22 -8.52 9.69 18.22
CA ILE A 22 -8.41 10.13 16.83
C ILE A 22 -7.03 10.70 16.55
N ILE A 23 -6.52 11.60 17.41
CA ILE A 23 -5.20 12.21 17.25
C ILE A 23 -4.10 11.14 17.27
N PHE A 24 -4.18 10.17 18.19
CA PHE A 24 -3.17 9.11 18.31
C PHE A 24 -3.24 8.09 17.18
N LYS A 25 -4.44 7.80 16.66
CA LYS A 25 -4.63 6.77 15.63
C LYS A 25 -4.44 7.29 14.20
N ASN A 26 -4.82 8.54 13.91
CA ASN A 26 -4.74 9.13 12.58
C ASN A 26 -3.53 10.06 12.40
N ARG A 27 -2.38 9.73 13.02
CA ARG A 27 -1.14 10.53 12.93
C ARG A 27 -0.68 10.82 11.51
N GLU A 28 -1.05 9.97 10.55
CA GLU A 28 -0.67 10.11 9.13
C GLU A 28 -1.45 11.20 8.38
N LYS A 29 -2.61 11.64 8.89
CA LYS A 29 -3.51 12.60 8.21
C LYS A 29 -4.11 13.59 9.21
N PRO A 30 -3.33 14.58 9.68
CA PRO A 30 -3.77 15.53 10.71
C PRO A 30 -4.98 16.35 10.26
N GLU A 31 -5.17 16.58 8.96
CA GLU A 31 -6.28 17.36 8.40
C GLU A 31 -7.64 16.75 8.75
N LYS A 32 -7.74 15.42 8.68
CA LYS A 32 -8.97 14.69 9.04
C LYS A 32 -9.25 14.76 10.53
N SER A 33 -8.21 14.68 11.35
CA SER A 33 -8.31 14.75 12.80
C SER A 33 -8.79 16.13 13.23
N ILE A 34 -8.24 17.20 12.65
CA ILE A 34 -8.67 18.59 12.92
C ILE A 34 -10.15 18.77 12.56
N GLY A 35 -10.62 18.22 11.42
CA GLY A 35 -12.04 18.28 11.05
C GLY A 35 -12.97 17.65 12.09
N TRP A 36 -12.62 16.48 12.63
CA TRP A 36 -13.43 15.83 13.67
C TRP A 36 -13.36 16.56 15.01
N LEU A 37 -12.20 17.12 15.38
CA LEU A 37 -12.07 17.95 16.57
C LEU A 37 -12.98 19.19 16.52
N LEU A 38 -13.04 19.85 15.36
CA LEU A 38 -13.94 21.00 15.14
C LEU A 38 -15.42 20.59 15.27
N ILE A 39 -15.82 19.45 14.69
CA ILE A 39 -17.20 18.95 14.79
C ILE A 39 -17.57 18.63 16.25
N PHE A 40 -16.67 18.01 17.02
CA PHE A 40 -16.90 17.72 18.44
C PHE A 40 -16.97 18.99 19.30
N MET A 41 -16.20 20.03 18.95
CA MET A 41 -16.27 21.32 19.65
C MET A 41 -17.58 22.06 19.34
N LEU A 42 -18.02 22.08 18.08
CA LEU A 42 -19.20 22.82 17.65
C LEU A 42 -20.51 22.12 18.02
N VAL A 43 -20.55 20.79 17.94
CA VAL A 43 -21.78 20.01 18.16
C VAL A 43 -21.45 18.72 18.95
N PRO A 44 -21.25 18.80 20.27
CA PRO A 44 -20.69 17.71 21.07
C PRO A 44 -21.56 16.43 21.08
N PHE A 45 -22.88 16.55 21.04
CA PHE A 45 -23.76 15.38 21.03
C PHE A 45 -23.86 14.72 19.65
N LEU A 46 -23.96 15.52 18.59
CA LEU A 46 -24.14 15.03 17.23
C LEU A 46 -22.83 14.56 16.60
N GLY A 47 -21.73 15.21 16.96
CA GLY A 47 -20.40 14.90 16.43
C GLY A 47 -20.01 13.45 16.69
N LEU A 48 -20.33 12.92 17.88
CA LEU A 48 -20.11 11.52 18.22
C LEU A 48 -20.79 10.56 17.25
N ILE A 49 -22.07 10.80 16.97
CA ILE A 49 -22.87 9.99 16.05
C ILE A 49 -22.29 10.06 14.64
N LEU A 50 -21.97 11.26 14.17
CA LEU A 50 -21.36 11.47 12.85
C LEU A 50 -20.00 10.77 12.71
N TYR A 51 -19.20 10.77 13.78
CA TYR A 51 -17.88 10.10 13.78
C TYR A 51 -18.02 8.59 13.59
N PHE A 52 -18.98 7.96 14.26
CA PHE A 52 -19.22 6.53 14.09
C PHE A 52 -19.73 6.17 12.69
N LEU A 53 -20.56 7.03 12.09
CA LEU A 53 -21.11 6.80 10.74
C LEU A 53 -20.07 7.01 9.64
N VAL A 54 -19.31 8.12 9.70
CA VAL A 54 -18.49 8.59 8.56
C VAL A 54 -17.01 8.74 8.92
N GLY A 55 -16.69 9.03 10.18
CA GLY A 55 -15.34 9.38 10.63
C GLY A 55 -14.40 8.21 10.82
N ARG A 56 -14.94 7.01 11.04
CA ARG A 56 -14.13 5.80 11.17
C ARG A 56 -13.64 5.36 9.79
N ASN A 57 -12.32 5.34 9.59
CA ASN A 57 -11.75 4.58 8.48
C ASN A 57 -11.93 3.08 8.80
N TRP A 58 -12.90 2.44 8.13
CA TRP A 58 -13.20 1.01 8.27
C TRP A 58 -12.15 0.09 7.63
N GLN A 59 -11.24 0.66 6.83
CA GLN A 59 -10.17 -0.10 6.20
C GLN A 59 -9.10 -0.46 7.24
N SER A 60 -9.06 -1.72 7.66
CA SER A 60 -7.87 -2.31 8.30
C SER A 60 -6.72 -2.19 7.30
N LYS A 61 -5.77 -1.31 7.58
CA LYS A 61 -4.50 -1.21 6.84
C LYS A 61 -3.41 -2.06 7.50
N ASN A 62 -3.77 -3.14 8.19
CA ASN A 62 -2.75 -4.06 8.65
C ASN A 62 -2.27 -4.88 7.46
N LEU A 63 -1.24 -4.41 6.75
CA LEU A 63 -0.54 -5.21 5.74
C LEU A 63 0.04 -6.51 6.34
N LYS A 64 0.21 -6.58 7.67
CA LYS A 64 0.49 -7.83 8.40
C LYS A 64 -0.56 -8.93 8.15
N GLU A 65 -1.81 -8.57 7.86
CA GLU A 65 -2.88 -9.52 7.53
C GLU A 65 -2.78 -10.06 6.09
N ARG A 66 -1.90 -9.49 5.25
CA ARG A 66 -1.69 -9.92 3.86
C ARG A 66 -0.54 -10.92 3.69
N LEU A 67 0.33 -11.04 4.68
CA LEU A 67 1.42 -12.01 4.64
C LEU A 67 0.95 -13.30 5.30
N SER A 68 1.23 -14.43 4.65
CA SER A 68 0.99 -15.73 5.26
C SER A 68 1.94 -15.93 6.47
N PRO A 69 1.58 -16.74 7.47
CA PRO A 69 2.45 -17.03 8.61
C PRO A 69 3.85 -17.50 8.20
N GLU A 70 3.95 -18.28 7.12
CA GLU A 70 5.21 -18.78 6.56
C GLU A 70 6.07 -17.64 6.03
N MET A 71 5.45 -16.65 5.37
CA MET A 71 6.16 -15.48 4.87
C MET A 71 6.67 -14.60 6.03
N ILE A 72 5.91 -14.50 7.12
CA ILE A 72 6.35 -13.77 8.32
C ILE A 72 7.57 -14.44 8.95
N ASP A 73 7.57 -15.77 9.03
CA ASP A 73 8.69 -16.55 9.55
C ASP A 73 9.94 -16.39 8.68
N PHE A 74 9.79 -16.58 7.37
CA PHE A 74 10.87 -16.37 6.39
C PHE A 74 11.51 -14.98 6.50
N VAL A 75 10.69 -13.95 6.65
CA VAL A 75 11.14 -12.56 6.79
C VAL A 75 11.93 -12.33 8.07
N LYS A 76 11.49 -12.92 9.19
CA LYS A 76 12.22 -12.82 10.46
C LYS A 76 13.58 -13.49 10.35
N THR A 77 13.62 -14.71 9.81
CA THR A 77 14.86 -15.45 9.57
C THR A 77 15.82 -14.65 8.68
N SER A 78 15.32 -14.07 7.59
CA SER A 78 16.11 -13.22 6.69
C SER A 78 16.69 -11.98 7.38
N LEU A 79 15.94 -11.34 8.30
CA LEU A 79 16.43 -10.19 9.07
C LEU A 79 17.48 -10.56 10.12
N GLU A 80 17.36 -11.75 10.71
CA GLU A 80 18.33 -12.27 11.68
C GLU A 80 19.65 -12.61 11.00
N GLU A 81 19.57 -13.29 9.85
CA GLU A 81 20.71 -13.70 9.03
C GLU A 81 21.41 -12.51 8.33
N TYR A 82 20.71 -11.40 8.07
CA TYR A 82 21.32 -10.23 7.45
C TYR A 82 22.40 -9.59 8.33
N VAL A 83 23.66 -9.74 7.91
CA VAL A 83 24.84 -9.07 8.46
C VAL A 83 25.34 -8.04 7.45
N GLY A 84 24.76 -6.84 7.50
CA GLY A 84 25.14 -5.74 6.60
C GLY A 84 24.99 -4.37 7.26
N PRO A 85 25.56 -3.32 6.65
CA PRO A 85 25.64 -1.97 7.24
C PRO A 85 24.29 -1.30 7.45
N HIS A 86 23.22 -1.82 6.83
CA HIS A 86 21.89 -1.21 6.81
C HIS A 86 20.83 -2.06 7.52
N LYS A 87 21.20 -2.88 8.53
CA LYS A 87 20.29 -3.80 9.21
C LYS A 87 19.04 -3.14 9.79
N GLU A 88 19.19 -2.00 10.46
CA GLU A 88 18.04 -1.27 11.03
C GLU A 88 17.13 -0.68 9.95
N MET A 89 17.70 -0.23 8.82
CA MET A 89 16.91 0.26 7.69
C MET A 89 16.13 -0.89 7.03
N ALA A 90 16.79 -2.04 6.81
CA ALA A 90 16.16 -3.24 6.28
C ALA A 90 15.00 -3.68 7.18
N LYS A 91 15.22 -3.74 8.50
CA LYS A 91 14.19 -4.02 9.51
C LYS A 91 13.03 -3.03 9.43
N MET A 92 13.31 -1.73 9.33
CA MET A 92 12.28 -0.69 9.25
C MET A 92 11.40 -0.83 8.00
N VAL A 93 12.01 -1.03 6.82
CA VAL A 93 11.28 -1.20 5.55
C VAL A 93 10.38 -2.42 5.60
N THR A 94 10.94 -3.54 6.07
CA THR A 94 10.25 -4.82 6.14
C THR A 94 9.10 -4.81 7.15
N MET A 95 9.32 -4.26 8.35
CA MET A 95 8.29 -4.21 9.40
C MET A 95 7.24 -3.11 9.17
N GLY A 96 7.61 -2.01 8.52
CA GLY A 96 6.76 -0.84 8.31
C GLY A 96 5.74 -1.03 7.18
N ASN A 97 6.18 -1.58 6.05
CA ASN A 97 5.36 -1.67 4.83
C ASN A 97 4.88 -3.10 4.51
N GLY A 98 5.27 -4.10 5.30
CA GLY A 98 4.93 -5.51 5.05
C GLY A 98 5.60 -6.06 3.79
N SER A 99 6.69 -5.47 3.34
CA SER A 99 7.48 -5.94 2.19
C SER A 99 8.50 -6.97 2.67
N PRO A 100 8.41 -8.24 2.22
CA PRO A 100 9.34 -9.27 2.65
C PRO A 100 10.77 -8.96 2.16
N MET A 101 11.75 -9.17 3.04
CA MET A 101 13.17 -9.11 2.68
C MET A 101 13.60 -10.48 2.16
N PHE A 102 14.30 -10.50 1.03
CA PHE A 102 14.96 -11.69 0.50
C PHE A 102 16.47 -11.50 0.57
N LEU A 103 17.20 -12.54 0.94
CA LEU A 103 18.66 -12.55 0.91
C LEU A 103 19.18 -13.17 -0.39
N TYR A 104 20.46 -12.96 -0.67
CA TYR A 104 21.17 -13.58 -1.79
C TYR A 104 20.57 -13.28 -3.17
N ASN A 105 20.01 -12.08 -3.35
CA ASN A 105 19.47 -11.64 -4.64
C ASN A 105 20.59 -11.42 -5.65
N ASN A 106 20.34 -11.80 -6.90
CA ASN A 106 21.11 -11.33 -8.04
C ASN A 106 20.43 -10.09 -8.62
N VAL A 107 21.13 -8.96 -8.64
CA VAL A 107 20.56 -7.66 -9.03
C VAL A 107 21.40 -7.06 -10.15
N THR A 108 20.75 -6.83 -11.29
CA THR A 108 21.33 -6.08 -12.41
C THR A 108 20.70 -4.69 -12.44
N VAL A 109 21.52 -3.65 -12.48
CA VAL A 109 21.07 -2.26 -12.55
C VAL A 109 21.24 -1.74 -13.98
N TYR A 110 20.12 -1.41 -14.63
CA TYR A 110 20.10 -0.74 -15.93
C TYR A 110 20.09 0.77 -15.75
N LYS A 111 20.92 1.49 -16.50
CA LYS A 111 21.07 2.95 -16.39
C LYS A 111 20.30 3.71 -17.47
N ASP A 112 19.95 3.02 -18.54
CA ASP A 112 19.21 3.55 -19.68
C ASP A 112 18.00 2.68 -20.01
N GLY A 113 17.10 3.24 -20.83
CA GLY A 113 15.88 2.58 -21.22
C GLY A 113 16.09 1.45 -22.24
N VAL A 114 17.09 1.56 -23.11
CA VAL A 114 17.31 0.61 -24.21
C VAL A 114 17.71 -0.74 -23.62
N ASP A 115 18.76 -0.77 -22.81
CA ASP A 115 19.25 -1.99 -22.15
C ASP A 115 18.17 -2.62 -21.27
N LYS A 116 17.38 -1.78 -20.57
CA LYS A 116 16.27 -2.25 -19.73
C LYS A 116 15.16 -2.91 -20.55
N PHE A 117 14.78 -2.34 -21.70
CA PHE A 117 13.68 -2.87 -22.51
C PHE A 117 14.12 -4.10 -23.32
N ASP A 118 15.37 -4.15 -23.76
CA ASP A 118 15.93 -5.33 -24.41
C ASP A 118 15.96 -6.53 -23.44
N ALA A 119 16.40 -6.30 -22.20
CA ALA A 119 16.36 -7.31 -21.15
C ALA A 119 14.91 -7.75 -20.84
N LEU A 120 13.99 -6.79 -20.70
CA LEU A 120 12.58 -7.09 -20.46
C LEU A 120 11.99 -7.97 -21.57
N LEU A 121 12.19 -7.60 -22.84
CA LEU A 121 11.65 -8.37 -23.96
C LEU A 121 12.20 -9.79 -23.94
N LYS A 122 13.50 -9.98 -23.68
CA LYS A 122 14.11 -11.31 -23.53
C LYS A 122 13.47 -12.13 -22.41
N ASP A 123 13.20 -11.52 -21.26
CA ASP A 123 12.53 -12.19 -20.15
C ASP A 123 11.10 -12.62 -20.52
N LEU A 124 10.35 -11.75 -21.21
CA LEU A 124 8.98 -12.06 -21.67
C LEU A 124 8.96 -13.20 -22.67
N GLU A 125 9.90 -13.22 -23.63
CA GLU A 125 10.04 -14.30 -24.60
C GLU A 125 10.28 -15.65 -23.92
N SER A 126 11.14 -15.66 -22.91
CA SER A 126 11.54 -16.86 -22.18
C SER A 126 10.47 -17.40 -21.22
N ALA A 127 9.42 -16.61 -20.93
CA ALA A 127 8.40 -16.97 -19.96
C ALA A 127 7.63 -18.24 -20.36
N LYS A 128 7.44 -19.15 -19.40
CA LYS A 128 6.79 -20.47 -19.66
C LYS A 128 5.46 -20.67 -18.95
N HIS A 129 5.24 -20.00 -17.81
CA HIS A 129 4.06 -20.26 -16.97
C HIS A 129 3.17 -19.04 -16.82
N HIS A 130 3.73 -17.89 -16.46
CA HIS A 130 2.97 -16.67 -16.24
C HIS A 130 3.82 -15.41 -16.50
N ILE A 131 3.14 -14.33 -16.85
CA ILE A 131 3.68 -12.97 -16.93
C ILE A 131 2.71 -12.07 -16.16
N HIS A 132 3.17 -11.47 -15.07
CA HIS A 132 2.43 -10.41 -14.37
C HIS A 132 3.18 -9.10 -14.53
N MET A 133 2.46 -8.07 -14.95
CA MET A 133 3.08 -6.81 -15.31
C MET A 133 2.20 -5.64 -14.86
N GLU A 134 2.83 -4.62 -14.29
CA GLU A 134 2.18 -3.39 -13.84
C GLU A 134 2.98 -2.19 -14.32
N TYR A 135 2.34 -1.26 -15.04
CA TYR A 135 2.96 -0.05 -15.55
C TYR A 135 2.12 1.19 -15.29
N TYR A 136 2.80 2.29 -14.95
CA TYR A 136 2.15 3.58 -14.77
C TYR A 136 1.79 4.25 -16.11
N ILE A 137 2.70 4.29 -17.08
CA ILE A 137 2.47 4.88 -18.41
C ILE A 137 2.57 3.80 -19.48
N VAL A 138 1.58 3.74 -20.35
CA VAL A 138 1.52 2.82 -21.48
C VAL A 138 1.10 3.60 -22.72
N LYS A 139 1.84 3.46 -23.81
CA LYS A 139 1.62 4.17 -25.07
C LYS A 139 1.70 3.22 -26.24
N SER A 140 0.89 3.45 -27.26
CA SER A 140 0.95 2.73 -28.54
C SER A 140 2.08 3.28 -29.42
N ASP A 141 3.29 3.32 -28.86
CA ASP A 141 4.52 3.67 -29.58
C ASP A 141 5.31 2.40 -29.96
N GLU A 142 6.51 2.56 -30.50
CA GLU A 142 7.33 1.44 -30.95
C GLU A 142 7.62 0.43 -29.84
N ILE A 143 7.92 0.91 -28.62
CA ILE A 143 8.27 0.05 -27.49
C ILE A 143 7.01 -0.61 -26.94
N GLY A 144 5.94 0.16 -26.74
CA GLY A 144 4.67 -0.37 -26.25
C GLY A 144 4.12 -1.46 -27.17
N THR A 145 4.13 -1.23 -28.48
CA THR A 145 3.69 -2.22 -29.47
C THR A 145 4.53 -3.50 -29.39
N LYS A 146 5.86 -3.39 -29.37
CA LYS A 146 6.76 -4.55 -29.22
C LYS A 146 6.46 -5.38 -27.97
N VAL A 147 6.25 -4.73 -26.83
CA VAL A 147 5.91 -5.42 -25.58
C VAL A 147 4.57 -6.15 -25.71
N PHE A 148 3.53 -5.46 -26.21
CA PHE A 148 2.20 -6.05 -26.33
C PHE A 148 2.14 -7.20 -27.35
N ASP A 149 2.88 -7.12 -28.45
CA ASP A 149 2.99 -8.20 -29.43
C ASP A 149 3.54 -9.48 -28.78
N VAL A 150 4.59 -9.35 -27.95
CA VAL A 150 5.12 -10.49 -27.19
C VAL A 150 4.07 -10.99 -26.21
N LEU A 151 3.43 -10.11 -25.42
CA LEU A 151 2.41 -10.52 -24.46
C LEU A 151 1.24 -11.27 -25.11
N ILE A 152 0.77 -10.81 -26.28
CA ILE A 152 -0.29 -11.46 -27.04
C ILE A 152 0.17 -12.84 -27.50
N ARG A 153 1.36 -12.94 -28.10
CA ARG A 153 1.89 -14.24 -28.55
C ARG A 153 2.09 -15.22 -27.39
N LYS A 154 2.68 -14.80 -26.27
CA LYS A 154 2.86 -15.65 -25.08
C LYS A 154 1.51 -16.11 -24.52
N SER A 155 0.50 -15.24 -24.55
CA SER A 155 -0.88 -15.61 -24.17
C SER A 155 -1.44 -16.71 -25.09
N LEU A 156 -1.24 -16.61 -26.40
CA LEU A 156 -1.64 -17.63 -27.38
C LEU A 156 -0.86 -18.94 -27.22
N GLU A 157 0.40 -18.89 -26.78
CA GLU A 157 1.21 -20.05 -26.40
C GLU A 157 0.75 -20.72 -25.08
N GLY A 158 -0.24 -20.16 -24.38
CA GLY A 158 -0.79 -20.69 -23.14
C GLY A 158 -0.14 -20.14 -21.86
N VAL A 159 0.76 -19.16 -21.97
CA VAL A 159 1.32 -18.47 -20.80
C VAL A 159 0.25 -17.56 -20.19
N LYS A 160 0.07 -17.63 -18.86
CA LYS A 160 -0.93 -16.79 -18.18
C LYS A 160 -0.45 -15.34 -18.07
N VAL A 161 -0.98 -14.47 -18.92
CA VAL A 161 -0.65 -13.04 -18.94
C VAL A 161 -1.66 -12.23 -18.14
N ARG A 162 -1.18 -11.41 -17.21
CA ARG A 162 -1.97 -10.41 -16.47
C ARG A 162 -1.25 -9.07 -16.51
N PHE A 163 -1.92 -8.07 -17.07
CA PHE A 163 -1.37 -6.74 -17.21
C PHE A 163 -2.28 -5.72 -16.53
N ILE A 164 -1.70 -4.89 -15.67
CA ILE A 164 -2.39 -3.79 -14.97
C ILE A 164 -1.73 -2.49 -15.41
N MET A 165 -2.54 -1.48 -15.73
CA MET A 165 -2.07 -0.13 -16.02
C MET A 165 -2.89 0.93 -15.32
N ASP A 166 -2.25 2.07 -15.07
CA ASP A 166 -2.96 3.25 -14.59
C ASP A 166 -3.92 3.78 -15.66
N LYS A 167 -5.13 4.17 -15.23
CA LYS A 167 -6.17 4.65 -16.14
C LYS A 167 -5.80 5.94 -16.87
N ILE A 168 -5.05 6.84 -16.22
CA ILE A 168 -4.65 8.12 -16.81
C ILE A 168 -3.43 7.91 -17.69
N GLY A 169 -2.44 7.16 -17.20
CA GLY A 169 -1.21 6.87 -17.93
C GLY A 169 -1.37 5.91 -19.12
N GLY A 170 -2.47 5.15 -19.19
CA GLY A 170 -2.82 4.29 -20.32
C GLY A 170 -3.83 4.88 -21.32
N ARG A 171 -4.25 6.15 -21.20
CA ARG A 171 -5.30 6.75 -22.07
C ARG A 171 -4.98 6.76 -23.56
N THR A 172 -3.70 6.71 -23.90
CA THR A 172 -3.18 6.80 -25.27
C THR A 172 -2.84 5.44 -25.86
N PHE A 173 -3.20 4.35 -25.16
CA PHE A 173 -3.14 3.00 -25.69
C PHE A 173 -4.50 2.61 -26.24
#